data_AF-A0A7S1WW66-F1
#
_entry.id   AF-A0A7S1WW66-F1
#
_cell.length_a   1.000
_cell.length_b   1.000
_cell.length_c   1.000
_cell.angle_alpha   90.00
_cell.angle_beta   90.00
_cell.angle_gamma   90.00
#
_symmetry.space_group_name_H-M   'P 1'
#
loop_
_entity.id
_entity.type
_entity.pdbx_description
1 polymer ?
#
loop_
_entity_poly.entity_id
_entity_poly.type
_entity_poly.pdbx_seq_one_letter_code
_entity_poly.pdbx_strand_id
1 'polypeptide(L)'
;NSEDFHRLQRKVRAMAGSFLNSLTRNKGEKHEFRVFSWVEVYRPGEFQRPHVHTGAALAGMFFARCARSPPDAPDGQTLVFEDMRGNVPPFGQTHSQPAVEGELVLWPSWVSHFLSPNPSNGTNVFFSFLLWPPDGAPDFDWEDDVTGDYVYNKKSNIKAQKRASNQGQPVPPRGGQQEL
;
A
#
# COMPACT_ATOMS: atom_id res chain seq x y z
N ASN A 1 -13.67 0.11 -14.64
CA ASN A 1 -13.71 1.50 -15.16
C ASN A 1 -14.80 2.30 -14.46
N SER A 2 -14.51 2.85 -13.28
CA SER A 2 -15.44 3.71 -12.53
C SER A 2 -15.26 5.18 -12.91
N GLU A 3 -16.34 5.95 -12.99
CA GLU A 3 -16.30 7.40 -13.25
C GLU A 3 -15.53 8.14 -12.15
N ASP A 4 -15.72 7.76 -10.90
CA ASP A 4 -15.06 8.37 -9.75
C ASP A 4 -13.54 8.20 -9.81
N PHE A 5 -13.08 7.02 -10.25
CA PHE A 5 -11.66 6.76 -10.45
C PHE A 5 -11.05 7.65 -11.53
N HIS A 6 -11.73 7.81 -12.66
CA HIS A 6 -11.27 8.74 -13.70
C HIS A 6 -11.29 10.20 -13.22
N ARG A 7 -12.28 10.58 -12.41
CA ARG A 7 -12.34 11.91 -11.79
C ARG A 7 -11.16 12.16 -10.86
N LEU A 8 -10.83 11.18 -10.02
CA LEU A 8 -9.66 11.23 -9.13
C LEU A 8 -8.36 11.36 -9.93
N GLN A 9 -8.17 10.51 -10.94
CA GLN A 9 -7.00 10.57 -11.81
C GLN A 9 -6.84 11.92 -12.53
N ARG A 10 -7.93 12.56 -12.97
CA ARG A 10 -7.86 13.92 -13.54
C ARG A 10 -7.43 14.97 -12.52
N LYS A 11 -7.97 14.89 -11.29
CA LYS A 11 -7.60 15.80 -10.20
C LYS A 11 -6.13 15.65 -9.81
N VAL A 12 -5.62 14.41 -9.70
CA VAL A 12 -4.21 14.13 -9.41
C VAL A 12 -3.29 14.75 -10.46
N ARG A 13 -3.58 14.54 -11.76
CA ARG A 13 -2.77 15.15 -12.84
C ARG A 13 -2.80 16.68 -12.81
N ALA A 14 -3.97 17.28 -12.59
CA ALA A 14 -4.12 18.72 -12.52
C ALA A 14 -3.36 19.32 -11.32
N MET A 15 -3.41 18.66 -10.16
CA MET A 15 -2.66 19.06 -8.97
C MET A 15 -1.15 18.94 -9.20
N ALA A 16 -0.68 17.83 -9.79
CA ALA A 16 0.73 17.65 -10.11
C ALA A 16 1.27 18.71 -11.07
N GLY A 17 0.52 19.04 -12.13
CA GLY A 17 0.87 20.13 -13.04
C GLY A 17 0.95 21.48 -12.32
N SER A 18 0.01 21.75 -11.41
CA SER A 18 -0.01 22.99 -10.61
C SER A 18 1.15 23.05 -9.61
N PHE A 19 1.50 21.92 -9.00
CA PHE A 19 2.63 21.77 -8.09
C PHE A 19 3.96 22.04 -8.81
N LEU A 20 4.21 21.39 -9.95
CA LEU A 20 5.44 21.62 -10.72
C LEU A 20 5.55 23.06 -11.23
N ASN A 21 4.46 23.63 -11.77
CA ASN A 21 4.45 25.02 -12.23
C ASN A 21 4.75 26.02 -11.09
N SER A 22 4.35 25.68 -9.86
CA SER A 22 4.67 26.48 -8.68
C SER A 22 6.14 26.38 -8.28
N LEU A 23 6.74 25.19 -8.40
CA LEU A 23 8.16 24.96 -8.12
C LEU A 23 9.10 25.61 -9.14
N THR A 24 8.79 25.48 -10.43
CA THR A 24 9.66 25.98 -11.52
C THR A 24 9.44 27.45 -11.83
N ARG A 25 8.40 28.08 -11.26
CA ARG A 25 7.91 29.43 -11.61
C ARG A 25 7.50 29.58 -13.08
N ASN A 26 7.42 28.48 -13.84
CA ASN A 26 6.95 28.46 -15.22
C ASN A 26 5.43 28.31 -15.23
N LYS A 27 4.72 29.45 -15.21
CA LYS A 27 3.26 29.46 -15.32
C LYS A 27 2.86 29.15 -16.76
N GLY A 28 2.32 27.96 -17.01
CA GLY A 28 1.64 27.62 -18.28
C GLY A 28 2.20 26.41 -19.02
N GLU A 29 3.24 25.76 -18.51
CA GLU A 29 3.67 24.47 -19.07
C GLU A 29 2.62 23.40 -18.78
N LYS A 30 2.26 22.67 -19.83
CA LYS A 30 1.41 21.48 -19.73
C LYS A 30 2.32 20.30 -19.43
N HIS A 31 2.14 19.74 -18.24
CA HIS A 31 2.83 18.51 -17.83
C HIS A 31 1.91 17.32 -18.09
N GLU A 32 2.42 16.32 -18.78
CA GLU A 32 1.77 15.03 -18.92
C GLU A 32 2.39 14.03 -17.96
N PHE A 33 1.56 13.18 -17.36
CA PHE A 33 2.02 12.18 -16.41
C PHE A 33 1.35 10.83 -16.66
N ARG A 34 2.18 9.79 -16.57
CA ARG A 34 1.74 8.42 -16.32
C ARG A 34 1.46 8.30 -14.82
N VAL A 35 0.22 7.95 -14.47
CA VAL A 35 -0.22 7.83 -13.07
C VAL A 35 -0.46 6.36 -12.76
N PHE A 36 0.29 5.83 -11.80
CA PHE A 36 0.00 4.55 -11.16
C PHE A 36 -0.74 4.82 -9.86
N SER A 37 -1.71 3.98 -9.52
CA SER A 37 -2.52 4.15 -8.32
C SER A 37 -2.90 2.80 -7.74
N TRP A 38 -2.83 2.70 -6.42
CA TRP A 38 -3.31 1.54 -5.68
C TRP A 38 -4.07 1.97 -4.43
N VAL A 39 -4.73 1.01 -3.78
CA VAL A 39 -5.51 1.25 -2.56
C VAL A 39 -4.79 0.63 -1.40
N GLU A 40 -4.71 1.37 -0.30
CA GLU A 40 -4.17 0.93 0.97
C GLU A 40 -5.27 1.00 2.03
N VAL A 41 -5.34 -0.06 2.84
CA VAL A 41 -6.38 -0.23 3.85
C VAL A 41 -5.68 -0.44 5.18
N TYR A 42 -5.88 0.49 6.12
CA TYR A 42 -5.23 0.46 7.43
C TYR A 42 -6.27 0.16 8.52
N ARG A 43 -6.17 -1.03 9.12
CA ARG A 43 -6.93 -1.45 10.30
C ARG A 43 -6.36 -0.82 11.59
N PRO A 44 -7.05 -0.93 12.73
CA PRO A 44 -6.54 -0.42 14.00
C PRO A 44 -5.11 -0.90 14.30
N GLY A 45 -4.21 0.03 14.59
CA GLY A 45 -2.79 -0.23 14.86
C GLY A 45 -1.91 -0.52 13.64
N GLU A 46 -2.47 -0.70 12.44
CA GLU A 46 -1.67 -0.85 11.22
C GLU A 46 -1.00 0.48 10.84
N PHE A 47 0.19 0.39 10.28
CA PHE A 47 1.04 1.52 9.92
C PHE A 47 1.87 1.20 8.66
N GLN A 48 2.49 2.23 8.09
CA GLN A 48 3.45 2.08 7.00
C GLN A 48 4.84 2.44 7.52
N ARG A 49 5.86 1.67 7.17
CA ARG A 49 7.24 1.95 7.59
C ARG A 49 7.83 3.13 6.80
N PRO A 50 8.86 3.82 7.34
CA PRO A 50 9.65 4.78 6.58
C PRO A 50 10.17 4.17 5.28
N HIS A 51 9.89 4.84 4.17
CA HIS A 51 10.32 4.44 2.83
C HIS A 51 10.26 5.65 1.86
N VAL A 52 10.78 5.42 0.66
CA VAL A 52 10.75 6.36 -0.47
C VAL A 52 10.23 5.64 -1.72
N HIS A 53 9.84 6.40 -2.74
CA HIS A 53 9.51 5.84 -4.05
C HIS A 53 10.57 6.26 -5.08
N THR A 54 11.46 5.34 -5.43
CA THR A 54 12.48 5.56 -6.46
C THR A 54 11.84 5.54 -7.86
N GLY A 55 12.49 6.19 -8.83
CA GLY A 55 12.08 6.21 -10.24
C GLY A 55 10.89 7.13 -10.59
N ALA A 56 9.90 7.29 -9.70
CA ALA A 56 8.82 8.25 -9.89
C ALA A 56 9.31 9.70 -9.73
N ALA A 57 8.59 10.68 -10.27
CA ALA A 57 8.85 12.10 -10.04
C ALA A 57 8.09 12.65 -8.82
N LEU A 58 6.84 12.23 -8.67
CA LEU A 58 5.96 12.65 -7.58
C LEU A 58 5.25 11.44 -6.98
N ALA A 59 5.03 11.50 -5.68
CA ALA A 59 4.17 10.59 -4.94
C ALA A 59 3.02 11.38 -4.31
N GLY A 60 1.92 10.70 -4.04
CA GLY A 60 0.78 11.33 -3.40
C GLY A 60 -0.16 10.34 -2.75
N MET A 61 -1.04 10.85 -1.90
CA MET A 61 -2.05 10.07 -1.21
C MET A 61 -3.36 10.85 -1.10
N PHE A 62 -4.46 10.20 -1.46
CA PHE A 62 -5.82 10.70 -1.26
C PHE A 62 -6.48 9.95 -0.11
N PHE A 63 -6.85 10.68 0.93
CA PHE A 63 -7.46 10.12 2.13
C PHE A 63 -8.96 9.94 1.90
N ALA A 64 -9.36 8.82 1.29
CA ALA A 64 -10.76 8.60 0.92
C ALA A 64 -11.67 8.34 2.12
N ARG A 65 -11.14 7.73 3.19
CA ARG A 65 -11.85 7.51 4.44
C ARG A 65 -10.89 7.58 5.62
N CYS A 66 -11.23 8.42 6.60
CA CYS A 66 -10.52 8.51 7.87
C CYS A 66 -11.48 8.14 9.01
N ALA A 67 -11.24 6.99 9.65
CA ALA A 67 -11.98 6.56 10.82
C ALA A 67 -11.67 7.48 12.02
N ARG A 68 -12.73 7.80 12.77
CA ARG A 68 -12.66 8.70 13.91
C ARG A 68 -11.91 8.05 15.08
N SER A 69 -10.93 8.77 15.63
CA SER A 69 -10.25 8.37 16.85
C SER A 69 -11.16 8.39 18.08
N PRO A 70 -10.95 7.48 19.05
CA PRO A 70 -11.43 7.64 20.42
C PRO A 70 -10.99 8.97 21.06
N PRO A 71 -11.72 9.49 22.07
CA PRO A 71 -11.38 10.76 22.73
C PRO A 71 -10.00 10.79 23.42
N ASP A 72 -9.46 9.63 23.75
CA ASP A 72 -8.20 9.41 24.48
C ASP A 72 -7.02 9.07 23.56
N ALA A 73 -7.23 9.01 22.24
CA ALA A 73 -6.21 8.68 21.26
C ALA A 73 -5.81 9.91 20.41
N PRO A 74 -4.62 9.93 19.79
CA PRO A 74 -4.25 10.98 18.84
C PRO A 74 -5.30 11.15 17.72
N ASP A 75 -5.46 12.38 17.25
CA ASP A 75 -6.41 12.75 16.20
C ASP A 75 -5.99 12.16 14.84
N GLY A 76 -6.53 10.97 14.56
CA GLY A 76 -6.35 10.25 13.31
C GLY A 76 -4.94 9.72 13.04
N GLN A 77 -4.83 9.05 11.91
CA GLN A 77 -3.56 8.60 11.35
C GLN A 77 -2.84 9.80 10.69
N THR A 78 -1.52 9.82 10.72
CA THR A 78 -0.72 10.98 10.30
C THR A 78 0.31 10.54 9.27
N LEU A 79 0.40 11.29 8.18
CA LEU A 79 1.48 11.18 7.21
C LEU A 79 2.67 11.99 7.72
N VAL A 80 3.80 11.34 7.93
CA VAL A 80 5.00 11.95 8.50
C VAL A 80 6.11 11.92 7.46
N PHE A 81 6.77 13.07 7.28
CA PHE A 81 7.91 13.26 6.40
C PHE A 81 9.17 13.47 7.23
N GLU A 82 10.26 12.80 6.86
CA GLU A 82 11.55 12.93 7.54
C GLU A 82 12.43 13.99 6.88
N ASP A 83 13.29 14.64 7.67
CA ASP A 83 14.28 15.58 7.15
C ASP A 83 15.33 14.85 6.31
N MET A 84 15.33 15.16 5.02
CA MET A 84 16.24 14.56 4.05
C MET A 84 17.70 14.94 4.20
N ARG A 85 18.00 15.96 5.01
CA ARG A 85 19.38 16.37 5.32
C ARG A 85 20.03 15.43 6.35
N GLY A 86 19.29 14.44 6.85
CA GLY A 86 19.77 13.42 7.77
C GLY A 86 19.37 13.69 9.22
N ASN A 87 19.83 12.83 10.13
CA ASN A 87 19.49 12.85 11.56
C ASN A 87 20.51 13.59 12.44
N VAL A 88 21.51 14.22 11.85
CA VAL A 88 22.57 14.92 12.58
C VAL A 88 22.12 16.36 12.88
N PRO A 89 22.22 16.85 14.13
CA PRO A 89 21.87 18.22 14.47
C PRO A 89 22.56 19.25 13.55
N PRO A 90 21.87 20.30 13.07
CA PRO A 90 20.52 20.74 13.47
C PRO A 90 19.37 20.07 12.70
N PHE A 91 19.65 19.04 11.90
CA PHE A 91 18.66 18.30 11.10
C PHE A 91 17.98 17.18 11.91
N GLY A 92 17.17 16.36 11.25
CA GLY A 92 16.48 15.22 11.85
C GLY A 92 15.08 15.52 12.37
N GLN A 93 14.51 16.66 11.97
CA GLN A 93 13.14 17.01 12.30
C GLN A 93 12.16 16.24 11.41
N THR A 94 10.91 16.13 11.86
CA THR A 94 9.83 15.54 11.08
C THR A 94 8.74 16.58 10.81
N HIS A 95 8.12 16.51 9.64
CA HIS A 95 6.90 17.25 9.33
C HIS A 95 5.71 16.30 9.33
N SER A 96 4.67 16.62 10.09
CA SER A 96 3.49 15.76 10.27
C SER A 96 2.25 16.40 9.65
N GLN A 97 1.63 15.72 8.69
CA GLN A 97 0.37 16.08 8.07
C GLN A 97 -0.73 15.12 8.53
N PRO A 98 -1.71 15.57 9.34
CA PRO A 98 -2.85 14.75 9.73
C PRO A 98 -3.64 14.27 8.50
N ALA A 99 -4.10 13.01 8.50
CA ALA A 99 -4.94 12.50 7.42
C ALA A 99 -6.36 13.06 7.55
N VAL A 100 -6.74 13.98 6.67
CA VAL A 100 -8.08 14.57 6.62
C VAL A 100 -8.89 13.94 5.49
N GLU A 101 -10.07 13.40 5.81
CA GLU A 101 -10.93 12.78 4.80
C GLU A 101 -11.26 13.75 3.65
N GLY A 102 -11.04 13.30 2.42
CA GLY A 102 -11.23 14.10 1.20
C GLY A 102 -10.01 14.94 0.79
N GLU A 103 -8.94 14.96 1.58
CA GLU A 103 -7.71 15.66 1.24
C GLU A 103 -6.82 14.80 0.31
N LEU A 104 -6.18 15.47 -0.66
CA LEU A 104 -5.16 14.90 -1.53
C LEU A 104 -3.84 15.63 -1.28
N VAL A 105 -2.83 14.88 -0.86
CA VAL A 105 -1.49 15.39 -0.58
C VAL A 105 -0.52 14.88 -1.64
N LEU A 106 0.40 15.73 -2.07
CA LEU A 106 1.38 15.43 -3.12
C LEU A 106 2.76 15.92 -2.68
N TRP A 107 3.80 15.13 -2.94
CA TRP A 107 5.19 15.43 -2.58
C TRP A 107 6.17 14.86 -3.61
N PRO A 108 7.43 15.31 -3.63
CA PRO A 108 8.48 14.67 -4.41
C PRO A 108 8.67 13.21 -3.95
N SER A 109 8.69 12.28 -4.88
CA SER A 109 8.72 10.82 -4.63
C SER A 109 9.92 10.35 -3.77
N TRP A 110 11.02 11.11 -3.82
CA TRP A 110 12.26 10.87 -3.09
C TRP A 110 12.21 11.32 -1.62
N VAL A 111 11.12 11.94 -1.16
CA VAL A 111 10.98 12.33 0.25
C VAL A 111 10.64 11.10 1.10
N SER A 112 11.46 10.83 2.11
CA SER A 112 11.21 9.75 3.07
C SER A 112 9.96 10.06 3.88
N HIS A 113 9.03 9.11 3.90
CA HIS A 113 7.76 9.28 4.58
C HIS A 113 7.24 7.95 5.14
N PHE A 114 6.33 8.06 6.10
CA PHE A 114 5.64 6.95 6.70
C PHE A 114 4.26 7.37 7.22
N LEU A 115 3.41 6.38 7.51
CA LEU A 115 2.16 6.62 8.21
C LEU A 115 2.30 6.17 9.66
N SER A 116 1.85 7.01 10.59
CA SER A 116 1.71 6.59 11.98
C SER A 116 0.74 5.41 12.11
N PRO A 117 0.76 4.66 13.22
CA PRO A 117 -0.27 3.66 13.51
C PRO A 117 -1.66 4.28 13.50
N ASN A 118 -2.63 3.61 12.86
CA ASN A 118 -4.03 4.02 12.91
C ASN A 118 -4.54 3.96 14.37
N PRO A 119 -4.83 5.10 15.02
CA PRO A 119 -5.24 5.13 16.42
C PRO A 119 -6.74 4.86 16.62
N SER A 120 -7.50 4.74 15.53
CA SER A 120 -8.94 4.53 15.59
C SER A 120 -9.31 3.05 15.77
N ASN A 121 -10.55 2.79 16.20
CA ASN A 121 -11.14 1.44 16.18
C ASN A 121 -11.71 1.06 14.81
N GLY A 122 -11.56 1.92 13.80
CA GLY A 122 -12.09 1.71 12.46
C GLY A 122 -11.00 1.51 11.41
N THR A 123 -11.45 1.28 10.18
CA THR A 123 -10.57 1.10 9.03
C THR A 123 -10.45 2.41 8.24
N ASN A 124 -9.21 2.82 7.98
CA ASN A 124 -8.88 3.89 7.04
C ASN A 124 -8.69 3.31 5.64
N VAL A 125 -9.07 4.08 4.62
CA VAL A 125 -8.89 3.69 3.21
C VAL A 125 -8.27 4.86 2.47
N PHE A 126 -7.05 4.65 1.97
CA PHE A 126 -6.26 5.65 1.28
C PHE A 126 -5.95 5.17 -0.14
N PHE A 127 -5.86 6.11 -1.08
CA PHE A 127 -5.41 5.84 -2.44
C PHE A 127 -4.04 6.46 -2.61
N SER A 128 -3.04 5.63 -2.88
CA SER A 128 -1.66 6.07 -3.11
C SER A 128 -1.40 6.20 -4.60
N PHE A 129 -0.56 7.17 -4.97
CA PHE A 129 -0.26 7.51 -6.36
C PHE A 129 1.23 7.67 -6.57
N LEU A 130 1.70 7.22 -7.73
CA LEU A 130 3.00 7.56 -8.26
C LEU A 130 2.86 8.13 -9.67
N LEU A 131 3.63 9.18 -9.93
CA LEU A 131 3.60 9.91 -11.19
C LEU A 131 4.98 9.88 -11.83
N TRP A 132 5.03 9.42 -13.07
CA TRP A 132 6.22 9.47 -13.92
C TRP A 132 6.00 10.45 -15.07
N PRO A 133 7.08 11.05 -15.60
CA PRO A 133 7.00 11.71 -16.88
C PRO A 133 6.61 10.68 -17.98
N PRO A 134 6.10 11.12 -19.14
CA PRO A 134 5.59 10.21 -20.17
C PRO A 134 6.64 9.20 -20.67
N ASP A 135 7.90 9.64 -20.70
CA ASP A 135 9.12 8.92 -21.08
C ASP A 135 9.85 8.28 -19.88
N GLY A 136 9.25 8.31 -18.69
CA GLY A 136 9.78 7.64 -17.50
C GLY A 136 9.79 6.12 -17.64
N ALA A 137 10.48 5.45 -16.71
CA ALA A 137 10.68 4.00 -16.69
C ALA A 137 9.41 3.23 -17.11
N PRO A 138 9.51 2.31 -18.09
CA PRO A 138 8.35 1.65 -18.67
C PRO A 138 7.70 0.67 -17.68
N ASP A 139 8.53 0.04 -16.85
CA ASP A 139 8.19 -0.89 -15.81
C ASP A 139 7.64 -0.14 -14.58
N PHE A 140 6.37 -0.43 -14.26
CA PHE A 140 5.84 -0.19 -12.92
C PHE A 140 6.33 -1.28 -11.96
N ASP A 141 7.59 -1.69 -12.10
CA ASP A 141 8.11 -2.79 -11.31
C ASP A 141 8.48 -2.25 -9.94
N TRP A 142 7.57 -2.52 -9.01
CA TRP A 142 7.78 -2.27 -7.58
C TRP A 142 8.88 -3.21 -7.03
N GLU A 143 9.33 -4.22 -7.80
CA GLU A 143 10.39 -5.18 -7.46
C GLU A 143 11.80 -4.68 -7.80
N ASP A 144 11.97 -3.54 -8.49
CA ASP A 144 13.29 -2.91 -8.75
C ASP A 144 13.89 -2.19 -7.52
N ASP A 145 13.53 -2.66 -6.32
CA ASP A 145 14.36 -2.51 -5.14
C ASP A 145 15.55 -3.48 -5.30
N VAL A 146 16.75 -2.95 -5.49
CA VAL A 146 18.01 -3.74 -5.49
C VAL A 146 18.23 -4.56 -4.21
N THR A 147 17.43 -4.35 -3.16
CA THR A 147 17.41 -5.16 -1.93
C THR A 147 16.22 -6.14 -1.83
N GLY A 148 15.25 -6.05 -2.74
CA GLY A 148 14.01 -6.84 -2.76
C GLY A 148 14.04 -8.11 -3.60
N ASP A 149 15.02 -8.26 -4.50
CA ASP A 149 15.05 -9.36 -5.48
C ASP A 149 15.69 -10.66 -4.94
N TYR A 150 15.01 -11.30 -3.98
CA TYR A 150 15.22 -12.70 -3.63
C TYR A 150 13.96 -13.53 -3.92
N VAL A 151 13.79 -13.96 -5.17
CA VAL A 151 12.76 -14.93 -5.52
C VAL A 151 13.22 -16.35 -5.17
N TYR A 152 12.83 -16.86 -4.00
CA TYR A 152 13.05 -18.27 -3.62
C TYR A 152 11.92 -19.18 -4.15
N ASN A 153 12.18 -19.86 -5.25
CA ASN A 153 11.27 -20.88 -5.79
C ASN A 153 11.51 -22.26 -5.15
N LYS A 154 10.65 -22.66 -4.20
CA LYS A 154 10.67 -24.01 -3.63
C LYS A 154 9.73 -24.95 -4.40
N LYS A 155 10.28 -25.89 -5.18
CA LYS A 155 9.52 -27.02 -5.72
C LYS A 155 9.59 -28.20 -4.75
N SER A 156 8.47 -28.59 -4.15
CA SER A 156 8.38 -29.83 -3.36
C SER A 156 7.59 -30.89 -4.12
N ASN A 157 8.24 -32.01 -4.43
CA ASN A 157 7.57 -33.19 -4.97
C ASN A 157 6.91 -33.95 -3.82
N ILE A 158 5.60 -33.78 -3.65
CA ILE A 158 4.82 -34.55 -2.67
C ILE A 158 4.61 -35.95 -3.26
N LYS A 159 5.30 -36.96 -2.72
CA LYS A 159 4.98 -38.35 -3.00
C LYS A 159 3.66 -38.69 -2.29
N ALA A 160 2.62 -38.99 -3.05
CA ALA A 160 1.38 -39.51 -2.49
C ALA A 160 1.68 -40.81 -1.73
N GLN A 161 1.36 -40.85 -0.45
CA GLN A 161 1.48 -42.05 0.37
C GLN A 161 0.47 -43.07 -0.18
N LYS A 162 0.94 -44.22 -0.68
CA LYS A 162 0.05 -45.32 -1.08
C LYS A 162 -0.80 -45.68 0.13
N ARG A 163 -2.12 -45.44 0.04
CA ARG A 163 -3.10 -46.03 0.97
C ARG A 163 -2.86 -47.53 0.96
N ALA A 164 -2.49 -48.09 2.12
CA ALA A 164 -2.45 -49.52 2.29
C ALA A 164 -3.85 -50.06 1.99
N SER A 165 -3.95 -50.90 0.96
CA SER A 165 -5.15 -51.67 0.70
C SER A 165 -5.35 -52.60 1.90
N ASN A 166 -6.39 -52.34 2.69
CA ASN A 166 -6.90 -53.31 3.67
C ASN A 166 -7.40 -54.52 2.89
N GLN A 167 -6.50 -55.47 2.60
CA GLN A 167 -6.88 -56.82 2.20
C GLN A 167 -7.18 -57.61 3.46
N GLY A 168 -8.43 -58.07 3.56
CA GLY A 168 -8.81 -59.25 4.31
C GLY A 168 -8.93 -59.08 5.82
N GLN A 169 -10.05 -58.54 6.29
CA GLN A 169 -10.65 -59.08 7.52
C GLN A 169 -11.87 -59.92 7.13
N PRO A 170 -11.95 -61.20 7.55
CA PRO A 170 -13.11 -62.03 7.31
C PRO A 170 -14.30 -61.52 8.12
N VAL A 171 -15.44 -61.42 7.45
CA VAL A 171 -16.74 -61.07 8.05
C VAL A 171 -17.15 -62.18 9.02
N PRO A 172 -17.49 -61.88 10.28
CA PRO A 172 -17.97 -62.91 11.20
C PRO A 172 -19.36 -63.41 10.77
N PRO A 173 -19.66 -64.72 10.95
CA PRO A 173 -20.93 -65.28 10.55
C PRO A 173 -22.08 -64.71 11.39
N ARG A 174 -23.21 -64.41 10.72
CA ARG A 174 -24.46 -64.02 11.38
C ARG A 174 -24.94 -65.16 12.27
N GLY A 175 -24.82 -64.97 13.58
CA GLY A 175 -25.45 -65.83 14.59
C GLY A 175 -26.96 -65.80 14.41
N GLY A 176 -27.53 -66.99 14.19
CA GLY A 176 -28.95 -67.20 13.96
C GLY A 176 -29.81 -66.95 15.20
N GLN A 177 -31.08 -66.72 14.91
CA GLN A 177 -32.21 -66.73 15.84
C GLN A 177 -32.19 -68.02 16.69
N GLN A 178 -32.46 -67.88 17.99
CA GLN A 178 -33.22 -68.88 18.73
C GLN A 178 -34.25 -68.17 19.61
N GLU A 179 -35.48 -68.63 19.45
CA GLU A 179 -36.65 -68.38 20.28
C GLU A 179 -36.39 -68.84 21.73
N LEU A 180 -36.87 -68.04 22.69
CA LEU A 180 -37.81 -68.40 23.75
C LEU A 180 -38.11 -67.17 24.63
#